data_AF-A0A4W3JH21-F1
#
_entry.id   AF-A0A4W3JH21-F1
#
_cell.length_a   1.000
_cell.length_b   1.000
_cell.length_c   1.000
_cell.angle_alpha   90.00
_cell.angle_beta   90.00
_cell.angle_gamma   90.00
#
_symmetry.space_group_name_H-M   'P 1'
#
loop_
_entity.id
_entity.type
_entity.pdbx_description
1 polymer ?
#
loop_
_entity_poly.entity_id
_entity_poly.type
_entity_poly.pdbx_seq_one_letter_code
_entity_poly.pdbx_strand_id
1 'polypeptide(L)'
;MIDGMVAHLAKKQDFLWDGSNADGWVYPPSSLKALLKLYLKVSDEDHLIDCTLLYFLLDVSHFDQIGKDILHGFSSVISVPLSLTRLIEGFWLLDQKQTLAALDVLLHPSFPLVRSWLPWHPVCITKALLNEEVQGALKYIQFMRPANLEERKLHIAVLLHNRCITEALHVLRGQVCEDCIDEMVGDFFESCLELGLLKELLISPFRAEKQVFVGMLFN
;
A
#
# COMPACT_ATOMS: atom_id res chain seq x y z
N MET A 1 -7.57 -3.97 -1.90
CA MET A 1 -6.91 -3.77 -0.58
C MET A 1 -7.27 -4.90 0.35
N ILE A 2 -8.57 -5.20 0.49
CA ILE A 2 -9.07 -6.29 1.35
C ILE A 2 -8.43 -7.65 1.05
N ASP A 3 -8.19 -7.98 -0.23
CA ASP A 3 -7.52 -9.23 -0.61
C ASP A 3 -6.11 -9.36 -0.01
N GLY A 4 -5.40 -8.23 0.09
CA GLY A 4 -4.10 -8.17 0.76
C GLY A 4 -4.22 -8.51 2.24
N MET A 5 -5.23 -7.97 2.95
CA MET A 5 -5.46 -8.27 4.36
C MET A 5 -5.81 -9.75 4.57
N VAL A 6 -6.71 -10.29 3.74
CA VAL A 6 -7.14 -11.69 3.80
C VAL A 6 -5.96 -12.63 3.50
N ALA A 7 -5.11 -12.30 2.52
CA ALA A 7 -3.89 -13.07 2.24
C ALA A 7 -2.88 -13.04 3.40
N HIS A 8 -2.77 -11.95 4.15
CA HIS A 8 -1.90 -11.88 5.34
C HIS A 8 -2.49 -12.68 6.51
N LEU A 9 -3.80 -12.65 6.71
CA LEU A 9 -4.48 -13.51 7.69
C LEU A 9 -4.30 -14.98 7.35
N ALA A 10 -4.43 -15.35 6.07
CA ALA A 10 -4.22 -16.71 5.57
C ALA A 10 -2.82 -17.25 5.86
N LYS A 11 -1.79 -16.39 5.78
CA LYS A 11 -0.40 -16.77 6.09
C LYS A 11 -0.15 -16.99 7.58
N LYS A 12 -0.91 -16.32 8.44
CA LYS A 12 -0.76 -16.40 9.90
C LYS A 12 -1.59 -17.53 10.54
N GLN A 13 -2.66 -17.97 9.88
CA GLN A 13 -3.66 -18.86 10.45
C GLN A 13 -3.73 -20.18 9.68
N ASP A 14 -3.65 -21.30 10.40
CA ASP A 14 -3.69 -22.65 9.83
C ASP A 14 -5.10 -23.11 9.41
N PHE A 15 -6.15 -22.28 9.56
CA PHE A 15 -7.53 -22.71 9.34
C PHE A 15 -8.31 -21.80 8.38
N LEU A 16 -9.03 -22.41 7.44
CA LEU A 16 -9.81 -21.75 6.40
C LEU A 16 -11.14 -21.16 6.92
N TRP A 17 -11.70 -20.16 6.20
CA TRP A 17 -13.00 -19.53 6.49
C TRP A 17 -14.13 -20.56 6.61
N ASP A 18 -14.17 -21.51 5.69
CA ASP A 18 -14.84 -22.78 5.85
C ASP A 18 -13.78 -23.87 5.73
N GLY A 19 -13.78 -24.86 6.62
CA GLY A 19 -12.78 -25.92 6.63
C GLY A 19 -12.92 -26.93 5.48
N SER A 20 -13.47 -26.55 4.32
CA SER A 20 -13.90 -27.49 3.28
C SER A 20 -13.26 -27.34 1.89
N ASN A 21 -12.53 -26.29 1.54
CA ASN A 21 -11.84 -26.24 0.23
C ASN A 21 -10.54 -25.41 0.23
N ALA A 22 -9.60 -25.79 -0.65
CA ALA A 22 -8.28 -25.18 -0.82
C ALA A 22 -8.30 -23.67 -1.19
N ASP A 23 -9.43 -23.16 -1.67
CA ASP A 23 -9.67 -21.75 -2.02
C ASP A 23 -10.30 -20.94 -0.88
N GLY A 24 -10.25 -21.42 0.36
CA GLY A 24 -11.05 -20.88 1.45
C GLY A 24 -10.81 -19.40 1.79
N TRP A 25 -9.66 -18.79 1.44
CA TRP A 25 -9.28 -17.41 1.79
C TRP A 25 -9.62 -16.37 0.72
N VAL A 26 -10.90 -16.27 0.37
CA VAL A 26 -11.41 -15.27 -0.58
C VAL A 26 -12.41 -14.35 0.12
N TYR A 27 -12.31 -13.05 -0.15
CA TYR A 27 -13.30 -12.06 0.26
C TYR A 27 -14.41 -11.93 -0.79
N PRO A 28 -15.69 -11.76 -0.41
CA PRO A 28 -16.22 -11.74 0.95
C PRO A 28 -16.31 -13.14 1.58
N PRO A 29 -16.33 -13.23 2.93
CA PRO A 29 -16.51 -14.51 3.60
C PRO A 29 -17.83 -15.18 3.22
N SER A 30 -17.85 -16.52 3.17
CA SER A 30 -19.02 -17.31 2.78
C SER A 30 -20.25 -17.11 3.67
N SER A 31 -20.06 -16.66 4.90
CA SER A 31 -21.14 -16.22 5.80
C SER A 31 -20.60 -15.37 6.96
N LEU A 32 -21.46 -14.54 7.57
CA LEU A 32 -21.13 -13.86 8.84
C LEU A 32 -20.69 -14.86 9.92
N LYS A 33 -21.31 -16.05 9.95
CA LYS A 33 -20.95 -17.13 10.87
C LYS A 33 -19.51 -17.60 10.69
N ALA A 34 -18.99 -17.64 9.46
CA ALA A 34 -17.60 -18.00 9.18
C ALA A 34 -16.64 -16.95 9.76
N LEU A 35 -16.92 -15.66 9.52
CA LEU A 35 -16.14 -14.54 10.04
C LEU A 35 -16.15 -14.48 11.58
N LEU A 36 -17.29 -14.69 12.23
CA LEU A 36 -17.38 -14.71 13.69
C LEU A 36 -16.66 -15.92 14.31
N LYS A 37 -16.70 -17.09 13.65
CA LYS A 37 -15.93 -18.26 14.10
C LYS A 37 -14.42 -18.01 14.04
N LEU A 38 -13.96 -17.30 13.01
CA LEU A 38 -12.58 -16.86 12.89
C LEU A 38 -12.25 -15.88 14.03
N TYR A 39 -13.12 -14.89 14.27
CA TYR A 39 -12.95 -13.91 15.34
C TYR A 39 -12.78 -14.53 16.72
N LEU A 40 -13.63 -15.50 17.06
CA LEU A 40 -13.58 -16.18 18.37
C LEU A 40 -12.36 -17.10 18.56
N LYS A 41 -11.63 -17.40 17.48
CA LYS A 41 -10.46 -18.30 17.52
C LYS A 41 -9.13 -17.57 17.47
N VAL A 42 -9.10 -16.39 16.87
CA VAL A 42 -7.87 -15.59 16.74
C VAL A 42 -7.54 -14.96 18.09
N SER A 43 -6.24 -14.89 18.39
CA SER A 43 -5.74 -14.25 19.61
C SER A 43 -5.97 -12.74 19.58
N ASP A 44 -6.27 -12.16 20.74
CA ASP A 44 -6.55 -10.72 20.94
C ASP A 44 -5.44 -9.77 20.44
N GLU A 45 -4.22 -10.27 20.17
CA GLU A 45 -3.10 -9.44 19.70
C GLU A 45 -3.10 -9.15 18.18
N ASP A 46 -3.95 -9.81 17.38
CA ASP A 46 -3.93 -9.65 15.91
C ASP A 46 -5.01 -8.70 15.39
N HIS A 47 -4.67 -7.41 15.31
CA HIS A 47 -5.55 -6.37 14.78
C HIS A 47 -6.00 -6.60 13.32
N LEU A 48 -5.38 -7.52 12.56
CA LEU A 48 -5.82 -7.84 11.19
C LEU A 48 -7.25 -8.37 11.14
N ILE A 49 -7.71 -9.09 12.17
CA ILE A 49 -9.07 -9.61 12.17
C ILE A 49 -10.09 -8.53 12.47
N ASP A 50 -9.78 -7.63 13.41
CA ASP A 50 -10.59 -6.44 13.69
C ASP A 50 -10.71 -5.56 12.44
N CYS A 51 -9.61 -5.39 11.71
CA CYS A 51 -9.59 -4.68 10.44
C CYS A 51 -10.50 -5.33 9.39
N THR A 52 -10.43 -6.65 9.27
CA THR A 52 -11.23 -7.40 8.30
C THR A 52 -12.71 -7.34 8.62
N LEU A 53 -13.06 -7.45 9.91
CA LEU A 53 -14.42 -7.23 10.40
C LEU A 53 -14.89 -5.80 10.12
N LEU A 54 -14.07 -4.80 10.40
CA LEU A 54 -14.41 -3.41 10.15
C LEU A 54 -14.65 -3.15 8.66
N TYR A 55 -13.80 -3.71 7.78
CA TYR A 55 -13.99 -3.62 6.34
C TYR A 55 -15.32 -4.28 5.91
N PHE A 56 -15.62 -5.47 6.43
CA PHE A 56 -16.89 -6.15 6.17
C PHE A 56 -18.10 -5.32 6.63
N LEU A 57 -18.01 -4.67 7.79
CA LEU A 57 -19.06 -3.78 8.27
C LEU A 57 -19.22 -2.53 7.39
N LEU A 58 -18.13 -2.00 6.83
CA LEU A 58 -18.21 -0.90 5.85
C LEU A 58 -18.99 -1.34 4.61
N ASP A 59 -18.71 -2.52 4.06
CA ASP A 59 -19.46 -3.08 2.93
C ASP A 59 -20.94 -3.26 3.23
N VAL A 60 -21.28 -3.85 4.39
CA VAL A 60 -22.68 -4.04 4.79
C VAL A 60 -23.38 -2.69 5.02
N SER A 61 -22.70 -1.73 5.65
CA SER A 61 -23.25 -0.40 5.90
C SER A 61 -23.53 0.36 4.59
N HIS A 62 -22.66 0.20 3.60
CA HIS A 62 -22.85 0.78 2.29
C HIS A 62 -24.00 0.12 1.53
N PHE A 63 -24.10 -1.21 1.62
CA PHE A 63 -25.12 -1.99 0.93
C PHE A 63 -26.55 -1.72 1.46
N ASP A 64 -26.71 -1.66 2.77
CA ASP A 64 -28.04 -1.60 3.42
C ASP A 64 -28.37 -0.22 4.01
N GLN A 65 -27.55 0.81 3.70
CA GLN A 65 -27.63 2.17 4.26
C GLN A 65 -27.71 2.20 5.80
N ILE A 66 -27.20 1.16 6.45
CA ILE A 66 -27.11 1.08 7.90
C ILE A 66 -26.18 2.21 8.36
N GLY A 67 -26.68 3.08 9.25
CA GLY A 67 -26.04 4.34 9.59
C GLY A 67 -24.61 4.19 10.15
N LYS A 68 -23.81 5.26 9.94
CA LYS A 68 -22.41 5.39 10.43
C LYS A 68 -22.25 5.13 11.94
N ASP A 69 -23.34 5.23 12.70
CA ASP A 69 -23.39 4.97 14.13
C ASP A 69 -22.97 3.54 14.50
N ILE A 70 -23.25 2.55 13.65
CA ILE A 70 -22.86 1.15 13.90
C ILE A 70 -21.34 0.98 13.81
N LEU A 71 -20.69 1.64 12.85
CA LEU A 71 -19.24 1.58 12.67
C LEU A 71 -18.50 2.25 13.83
N HIS A 72 -19.00 3.41 14.26
CA HIS A 72 -18.44 4.11 15.43
C HIS A 72 -18.65 3.29 16.71
N GLY A 73 -19.85 2.74 16.90
CA GLY A 73 -20.16 1.85 18.01
C GLY A 73 -19.24 0.63 18.05
N PHE A 74 -19.08 -0.08 16.94
CA PHE A 74 -18.20 -1.24 16.83
C PHE A 74 -16.75 -0.91 17.14
N SER A 75 -16.19 0.13 16.51
CA SER A 75 -14.81 0.55 16.73
C SER A 75 -14.55 0.88 18.20
N SER A 76 -15.52 1.51 18.87
CA SER A 76 -15.44 1.83 20.29
C SER A 76 -15.50 0.59 21.20
N VAL A 77 -16.33 -0.40 20.86
CA VAL A 77 -16.53 -1.61 21.68
C VAL A 77 -15.31 -2.54 21.60
N ILE A 78 -14.69 -2.65 20.43
CA ILE A 78 -13.53 -3.53 20.20
C ILE A 78 -12.21 -2.80 20.44
N SER A 79 -12.27 -1.51 20.80
CA SER A 79 -11.09 -0.69 21.07
C SER A 79 -10.13 -0.59 19.88
N VAL A 80 -10.67 -0.67 18.65
CA VAL A 80 -9.89 -0.47 17.42
C VAL A 80 -9.41 0.98 17.41
N PRO A 81 -8.09 1.24 17.31
CA PRO A 81 -7.59 2.60 17.34
C PRO A 81 -8.10 3.40 16.13
N LEU A 82 -8.49 4.67 16.35
CA LEU A 82 -9.07 5.53 15.31
C LEU A 82 -8.19 5.61 14.05
N SER A 83 -6.87 5.57 14.22
CA SER A 83 -5.91 5.57 13.12
C SER A 83 -6.05 4.32 12.23
N LEU A 84 -6.36 3.16 12.81
CA LEU A 84 -6.63 1.93 12.09
C LEU A 84 -8.00 1.97 11.43
N THR A 85 -9.03 2.47 12.14
CA THR A 85 -10.38 2.63 11.58
C THR A 85 -10.35 3.44 10.28
N ARG A 86 -9.64 4.58 10.30
CA ARG A 86 -9.51 5.44 9.12
C ARG A 86 -8.64 4.84 8.02
N LEU A 87 -7.62 4.05 8.36
CA LEU A 87 -6.84 3.32 7.35
C LEU A 87 -7.73 2.33 6.60
N ILE A 88 -8.59 1.60 7.32
CA ILE A 88 -9.53 0.65 6.72
C ILE A 88 -10.61 1.36 5.91
N GLU A 89 -11.10 2.51 6.37
CA GLU A 89 -11.98 3.38 5.57
C GLU A 89 -11.28 3.83 4.27
N GLY A 90 -10.01 4.22 4.34
CA GLY A 90 -9.20 4.57 3.16
C GLY A 90 -9.01 3.38 2.20
N PHE A 91 -8.74 2.18 2.71
CA PHE A 91 -8.67 0.97 1.90
C PHE A 91 -9.99 0.68 1.18
N TRP A 92 -11.10 0.80 1.91
CA TRP A 92 -12.43 0.60 1.36
C TRP A 92 -12.71 1.61 0.25
N LEU A 93 -12.42 2.90 0.46
CA LEU A 93 -12.59 3.94 -0.55
C LEU A 93 -11.74 3.69 -1.81
N LEU A 94 -10.50 3.20 -1.66
CA LEU A 94 -9.67 2.81 -2.81
C LEU A 94 -10.27 1.65 -3.59
N ASP A 95 -10.76 0.61 -2.91
CA ASP A 95 -11.40 -0.54 -3.57
C ASP A 95 -12.70 -0.14 -4.29
N GLN A 96 -13.39 0.90 -3.81
CA GLN A 96 -14.55 1.52 -4.45
C GLN A 96 -14.19 2.56 -5.53
N LYS A 97 -12.91 2.72 -5.89
CA LYS A 97 -12.40 3.71 -6.86
C LYS A 97 -12.72 5.17 -6.50
N GLN A 98 -12.88 5.47 -5.21
CA GLN A 98 -13.09 6.82 -4.69
C GLN A 98 -11.75 7.43 -4.23
N THR A 99 -10.82 7.57 -5.17
CA THR A 99 -9.40 7.85 -4.90
C THR A 99 -9.16 9.19 -4.17
N LEU A 100 -9.90 10.25 -4.52
CA LEU A 100 -9.79 11.55 -3.86
C LEU A 100 -10.26 11.50 -2.39
N ALA A 101 -11.42 10.89 -2.15
CA ALA A 101 -11.93 10.71 -0.80
C ALA A 101 -10.99 9.80 0.03
N ALA A 102 -10.42 8.78 -0.60
CA ALA A 102 -9.42 7.93 0.04
C ALA A 102 -8.20 8.76 0.47
N LEU A 103 -7.67 9.64 -0.40
CA LEU A 103 -6.52 10.49 -0.06
C LEU A 103 -6.80 11.45 1.09
N ASP A 104 -8.00 12.05 1.14
CA ASP A 104 -8.40 12.94 2.24
C ASP A 104 -8.36 12.21 3.59
N VAL A 105 -8.81 10.94 3.59
CA VAL A 105 -8.72 10.11 4.78
C VAL A 105 -7.27 9.72 5.04
N LEU A 106 -6.56 9.17 4.05
CA LEU A 106 -5.22 8.53 4.05
C LEU A 106 -4.02 9.47 4.30
N LEU A 107 -4.20 10.79 4.27
CA LEU A 107 -3.15 11.77 4.58
C LEU A 107 -3.24 12.32 6.01
N HIS A 108 -3.96 11.64 6.90
CA HIS A 108 -4.09 12.06 8.28
C HIS A 108 -2.77 11.85 9.08
N PRO A 109 -2.31 12.83 9.89
CA PRO A 109 -1.03 12.79 10.60
C PRO A 109 -0.79 11.58 11.53
N SER A 110 -1.85 10.87 11.92
CA SER A 110 -1.76 9.71 12.82
C SER A 110 -1.34 8.40 12.13
N PHE A 111 -1.30 8.33 10.80
CA PHE A 111 -1.08 7.05 10.12
C PHE A 111 0.34 6.52 10.03
N PRO A 112 1.39 7.35 10.03
CA PRO A 112 2.73 6.81 10.17
C PRO A 112 2.89 5.91 11.40
N LEU A 113 2.05 6.10 12.44
CA LEU A 113 2.00 5.26 13.64
C LEU A 113 1.38 3.87 13.42
N VAL A 114 0.57 3.69 12.37
CA VAL A 114 -0.11 2.42 12.03
C VAL A 114 0.81 1.46 11.26
N ARG A 115 1.97 1.95 10.81
CA ARG A 115 3.00 1.18 10.11
C ARG A 115 3.44 -0.06 10.90
N SER A 116 3.49 0.01 12.22
CA SER A 116 3.86 -1.13 13.09
C SER A 116 2.84 -2.27 13.03
N TRP A 117 1.56 -1.97 12.79
CA TRP A 117 0.49 -2.97 12.75
C TRP A 117 0.34 -3.60 11.37
N LEU A 118 0.51 -2.80 10.31
CA LEU A 118 0.34 -3.23 8.92
C LEU A 118 1.52 -2.79 8.05
N PRO A 119 2.72 -3.39 8.18
CA PRO A 119 3.93 -2.88 7.51
C PRO A 119 3.85 -2.90 5.97
N TRP A 120 2.98 -3.70 5.39
CA TRP A 120 2.79 -3.84 3.94
C TRP A 120 1.90 -2.75 3.32
N HIS A 121 1.09 -2.03 4.13
CA HIS A 121 0.11 -1.07 3.59
C HIS A 121 0.70 0.09 2.77
N PRO A 122 1.88 0.67 3.09
CA PRO A 122 2.40 1.81 2.35
C PRO A 122 2.69 1.43 0.89
N VAL A 123 3.22 0.23 0.66
CA VAL A 123 3.51 -0.31 -0.66
C VAL A 123 2.22 -0.54 -1.44
N CYS A 124 1.24 -1.21 -0.84
CA CYS A 124 -0.03 -1.51 -1.50
C CYS A 124 -0.79 -0.24 -1.90
N ILE A 125 -0.97 0.70 -0.97
CA ILE A 125 -1.66 1.97 -1.26
C ILE A 125 -0.92 2.74 -2.36
N THR A 126 0.39 2.85 -2.28
CA THR A 126 1.15 3.61 -3.28
C THR A 126 1.03 2.98 -4.67
N LYS A 127 1.08 1.64 -4.78
CA LYS A 127 0.86 0.93 -6.06
C LYS A 127 -0.55 1.17 -6.62
N ALA A 128 -1.57 1.15 -5.77
CA ALA A 128 -2.94 1.44 -6.20
C ALA A 128 -3.09 2.89 -6.68
N LEU A 129 -2.59 3.84 -5.90
CA LEU A 129 -2.60 5.26 -6.27
C LEU A 129 -1.81 5.53 -7.56
N LEU A 130 -0.70 4.83 -7.80
CA LEU A 130 0.11 5.04 -9.00
C LEU A 130 -0.67 4.72 -10.28
N ASN A 131 -1.60 3.76 -10.22
CA ASN A 131 -2.44 3.37 -11.35
C ASN A 131 -3.63 4.32 -11.59
N GLU A 132 -4.10 5.02 -10.55
CA GLU A 132 -5.32 5.84 -10.62
C GLU A 132 -5.04 7.34 -10.57
N GLU A 133 -4.20 7.79 -9.64
CA GLU A 133 -3.90 9.20 -9.35
C GLU A 133 -2.40 9.36 -9.07
N VAL A 134 -1.60 9.47 -10.13
CA VAL A 134 -0.13 9.52 -10.09
C VAL A 134 0.42 10.60 -9.15
N GLN A 135 -0.23 11.77 -9.09
CA GLN A 135 0.13 12.85 -8.15
C GLN A 135 -0.26 12.51 -6.70
N GLY A 136 -1.36 11.79 -6.51
CA GLY A 136 -1.79 11.26 -5.22
C GLY A 136 -0.78 10.25 -4.67
N ALA A 137 -0.28 9.36 -5.52
CA ALA A 137 0.77 8.40 -5.16
C ALA A 137 2.03 9.11 -4.64
N LEU A 138 2.44 10.19 -5.30
CA LEU A 138 3.60 10.99 -4.88
C LEU A 138 3.39 11.64 -3.51
N LYS A 139 2.24 12.30 -3.32
CA LYS A 139 1.88 12.91 -2.03
C LYS A 139 1.88 11.88 -0.90
N TYR A 140 1.28 10.72 -1.15
CA TYR A 140 1.16 9.66 -0.16
C TYR A 140 2.51 9.05 0.23
N ILE A 141 3.36 8.66 -0.74
CA ILE A 141 4.64 8.03 -0.42
C ILE A 141 5.61 8.99 0.28
N GLN A 142 5.59 10.28 -0.08
CA GLN A 142 6.37 11.32 0.61
C GLN A 142 5.87 11.55 2.05
N PHE A 143 4.55 11.53 2.24
CA PHE A 143 3.94 11.61 3.56
C PHE A 143 4.35 10.43 4.46
N MET A 144 4.34 9.21 3.91
CA MET A 144 4.70 7.99 4.64
C MET A 144 6.19 7.84 4.94
N ARG A 145 7.05 8.56 4.20
CA ARG A 145 8.52 8.52 4.23
C ARG A 145 9.07 7.10 4.02
N PRO A 146 9.60 6.78 2.83
CA PRO A 146 10.10 5.44 2.52
C PRO A 146 11.11 4.93 3.55
N ALA A 147 10.80 3.80 4.18
CA ALA A 147 11.59 3.27 5.29
C ALA A 147 12.51 2.10 4.90
N ASN A 148 12.15 1.34 3.87
CA ASN A 148 12.86 0.14 3.43
C ASN A 148 13.22 0.19 1.94
N LEU A 149 13.92 -0.84 1.45
CA LEU A 149 14.36 -0.92 0.05
C LEU A 149 13.17 -0.92 -0.93
N GLU A 150 12.13 -1.71 -0.66
CA GLU A 150 10.95 -1.82 -1.54
C GLU A 150 10.23 -0.47 -1.67
N GLU A 151 9.99 0.23 -0.55
CA GLU A 151 9.39 1.56 -0.55
C GLU A 151 10.26 2.59 -1.29
N ARG A 152 11.60 2.47 -1.22
CA ARG A 152 12.49 3.36 -1.97
C ARG A 152 12.43 3.10 -3.47
N LYS A 153 12.44 1.83 -3.90
CA LYS A 153 12.23 1.46 -5.31
C LYS A 153 10.90 2.01 -5.82
N LEU A 154 9.84 1.84 -5.03
CA LEU A 154 8.52 2.37 -5.36
C LEU A 154 8.49 3.91 -5.39
N HIS A 155 9.20 4.58 -4.49
CA HIS A 155 9.30 6.05 -4.49
C HIS A 155 9.98 6.56 -5.76
N ILE A 156 11.05 5.91 -6.21
CA ILE A 156 11.71 6.21 -7.48
C ILE A 156 10.73 6.04 -8.64
N ALA A 157 10.01 4.90 -8.70
CA ALA A 157 9.03 4.65 -9.75
C ALA A 157 7.95 5.75 -9.78
N VAL A 158 7.40 6.12 -8.62
CA VAL A 158 6.40 7.19 -8.50
C VAL A 158 6.94 8.54 -8.97
N LEU A 159 8.18 8.89 -8.62
CA LEU A 159 8.83 10.12 -9.08
C LEU A 159 8.99 10.14 -10.60
N LEU A 160 9.42 9.03 -11.20
CA LEU A 160 9.56 8.93 -12.66
C LEU A 160 8.20 9.07 -13.38
N HIS A 161 7.13 8.47 -12.86
CA HIS A 161 5.78 8.65 -13.40
C HIS A 161 5.28 10.10 -13.29
N ASN A 162 5.76 10.84 -12.28
CA ASN A 162 5.51 12.27 -12.13
C ASN A 162 6.50 13.16 -12.90
N ARG A 163 7.36 12.59 -13.76
CA ARG A 163 8.41 13.30 -14.52
C ARG A 163 9.46 14.01 -13.63
N CYS A 164 9.62 13.57 -12.37
CA CYS A 164 10.54 14.13 -11.38
C CYS A 164 11.90 13.40 -11.39
N ILE A 165 12.63 13.45 -12.50
CA ILE A 165 13.87 12.67 -12.67
C ILE A 165 14.97 13.09 -11.69
N THR A 166 15.11 14.40 -11.42
CA THR A 166 16.20 14.90 -10.57
C THR A 166 16.03 14.43 -9.13
N GLU A 167 14.80 14.42 -8.63
CA GLU A 167 14.43 13.89 -7.32
C GLU A 167 14.59 12.38 -7.28
N ALA A 168 14.17 11.65 -8.33
CA ALA A 168 14.34 10.20 -8.41
C ALA A 168 15.82 9.81 -8.33
N LEU A 169 16.69 10.56 -9.00
CA LEU A 169 18.14 10.39 -8.92
C LEU A 169 18.71 10.72 -7.54
N HIS A 170 18.18 11.75 -6.87
CA HIS A 170 18.61 12.07 -5.51
C HIS A 170 18.31 10.91 -4.54
N VAL A 171 17.14 10.28 -4.69
CA VAL A 171 16.76 9.09 -3.91
C VAL A 171 17.68 7.90 -4.24
N LEU A 172 17.97 7.67 -5.51
CA LEU A 172 18.88 6.61 -5.96
C LEU A 172 20.30 6.78 -5.37
N ARG A 173 20.84 8.01 -5.39
CA ARG A 173 22.17 8.34 -4.84
C ARG A 173 22.23 8.27 -3.31
N GLY A 174 21.11 8.51 -2.63
CA GLY A 174 21.02 8.40 -1.18
C GLY A 174 21.08 6.95 -0.66
N GLN A 175 21.15 5.96 -1.56
CA GLN A 175 21.23 4.55 -1.19
C GLN A 175 22.62 4.18 -0.69
N VAL A 176 22.68 3.55 0.49
CA VAL A 176 23.94 3.21 1.19
C VAL A 176 24.36 1.75 0.95
N CYS A 177 23.44 0.90 0.47
CA CYS A 177 23.73 -0.52 0.23
C CYS A 177 24.28 -0.71 -1.18
N GLU A 178 25.59 -1.00 -1.27
CA GLU A 178 26.29 -1.23 -2.54
C GLU A 178 25.70 -2.42 -3.31
N ASP A 179 25.35 -3.52 -2.65
CA ASP A 179 24.81 -4.71 -3.32
C ASP A 179 23.46 -4.47 -4.02
N CYS A 180 22.68 -3.50 -3.55
CA CYS A 180 21.38 -3.17 -4.14
C CYS A 180 21.45 -2.01 -5.13
N ILE A 181 22.58 -1.30 -5.23
CA ILE A 181 22.66 -0.09 -6.05
C ILE A 181 22.60 -0.42 -7.54
N ASP A 182 23.27 -1.50 -7.98
CA ASP A 182 23.33 -1.90 -9.38
C ASP A 182 21.95 -2.32 -9.90
N GLU A 183 21.20 -3.11 -9.12
CA GLU A 183 19.83 -3.50 -9.44
C GLU A 183 18.91 -2.27 -9.53
N MET A 184 19.00 -1.35 -8.55
CA MET A 184 18.19 -0.13 -8.56
C MET A 184 18.53 0.81 -9.72
N VAL A 185 19.80 0.89 -10.14
CA VAL A 185 20.22 1.66 -11.31
C VAL A 185 19.66 1.05 -12.59
N GLY A 186 19.66 -0.28 -12.69
CA GLY A 186 19.01 -1.02 -13.77
C GLY A 186 17.51 -0.73 -13.84
N ASP A 187 16.79 -0.98 -12.75
CA ASP A 187 15.34 -0.72 -12.61
C ASP A 187 14.99 0.75 -12.98
N PHE A 188 15.81 1.69 -12.52
CA PHE A 188 15.66 3.12 -12.81
C PHE A 188 15.82 3.41 -14.30
N PHE A 189 16.83 2.85 -14.94
CA PHE A 189 17.11 3.07 -16.36
C PHE A 189 16.03 2.46 -17.25
N GLU A 190 15.61 1.22 -16.96
CA GLU A 190 14.49 0.56 -17.64
C GLU A 190 13.20 1.38 -17.50
N SER A 191 12.88 1.85 -16.29
CA SER A 191 11.72 2.73 -16.07
C SER A 191 11.81 4.02 -16.88
N CYS A 192 13.00 4.62 -17.01
CA CYS A 192 13.21 5.81 -17.84
C CYS A 192 13.02 5.52 -19.34
N LEU A 193 13.43 4.34 -19.81
CA LEU A 193 13.21 3.90 -21.19
C LEU A 193 11.72 3.75 -21.47
N GLU A 194 10.99 3.02 -20.62
CA GLU A 194 9.56 2.75 -20.76
C GLU A 194 8.72 4.03 -20.75
N LEU A 195 9.07 4.99 -19.88
CA LEU A 195 8.36 6.26 -19.74
C LEU A 195 8.80 7.35 -20.75
N GLY A 196 9.76 7.04 -21.63
CA GLY A 196 10.27 7.96 -22.65
C GLY A 196 11.09 9.13 -22.08
N LEU A 197 11.76 8.93 -20.95
CA LEU A 197 12.47 9.95 -20.16
C LEU A 197 13.96 10.11 -20.52
N LEU A 198 14.49 9.33 -21.46
CA LEU A 198 15.92 9.32 -21.79
C LEU A 198 16.49 10.72 -22.12
N LYS A 199 15.75 11.56 -22.83
CA LYS A 199 16.22 12.91 -23.19
C LYS A 199 16.43 13.77 -21.94
N GLU A 200 15.43 13.77 -21.06
CA GLU A 200 15.46 14.52 -19.80
C GLU A 200 16.56 13.98 -18.88
N LEU A 201 16.76 12.65 -18.87
CA LEU A 201 17.86 12.00 -18.17
C LEU A 201 19.21 12.55 -18.68
N LEU A 202 19.46 12.56 -19.99
CA LEU A 202 20.74 13.04 -20.55
C LEU A 202 21.03 14.53 -20.30
N ILE A 203 19.97 15.34 -20.19
CA ILE A 203 20.05 16.79 -19.94
C ILE A 203 20.23 17.09 -18.44
N SER A 204 19.79 16.18 -17.55
CA SER A 204 19.94 16.33 -16.11
C SER A 204 21.42 16.50 -15.70
N PRO A 205 21.71 17.11 -14.53
CA PRO A 205 23.07 17.39 -14.05
C PRO A 205 23.81 16.10 -13.65
N PHE A 206 24.17 15.32 -14.65
CA PHE A 206 25.03 14.15 -14.57
C PHE A 206 26.48 14.58 -14.81
N ARG A 207 27.35 14.33 -13.82
CA ARG A 207 28.80 14.44 -14.04
C ARG A 207 29.54 13.13 -13.81
N ALA A 208 29.04 12.22 -12.96
CA ALA A 208 29.72 10.96 -12.62
C ALA A 208 29.06 9.72 -13.26
N GLU A 209 27.73 9.61 -13.26
CA GLU A 209 27.02 8.39 -13.69
C GLU A 209 26.70 8.35 -15.19
N LYS A 210 26.94 9.46 -15.91
CA LYS A 210 26.69 9.56 -17.36
C LYS A 210 27.38 8.44 -18.14
N GLN A 211 28.57 8.00 -17.72
CA GLN A 211 29.28 6.90 -18.37
C GLN A 211 28.65 5.52 -18.10
N VAL A 212 28.06 5.31 -16.92
CA VAL A 212 27.35 4.07 -16.57
C VAL A 212 26.09 3.95 -17.43
N PHE A 213 25.27 5.00 -17.48
CA PHE A 213 24.05 5.03 -18.29
C PHE A 213 24.35 4.97 -19.80
N VAL A 214 25.44 5.59 -20.26
CA VAL A 214 25.89 5.46 -21.65
C VAL A 214 26.34 4.02 -21.93
N GLY A 215 27.07 3.36 -21.02
CA GLY A 215 27.42 1.96 -21.15
C GLY A 215 26.20 1.03 -21.25
N MET A 216 25.13 1.32 -20.52
CA MET A 216 23.86 0.59 -20.58
C MET A 216 23.06 0.83 -21.88
N LEU A 217 23.28 1.93 -22.60
CA LEU A 217 22.65 2.19 -23.90
C LEU A 217 23.30 1.41 -25.06
N PHE A 218 24.53 0.90 -24.87
CA PHE A 218 25.35 0.29 -25.91
C PHE A 218 25.67 -1.19 -25.67
N ASN A 219 25.13 -1.79 -24.61
CA ASN A 219 25.10 -3.24 -24.36
C ASN A 219 23.72 -3.79 -24.69
#